data_AF-A0A7J4LAU0-F1
#
_entry.id   AF-A0A7J4LAU0-F1
#
_cell.length_a   1.000
_cell.length_b   1.000
_cell.length_c   1.000
_cell.angle_alpha   90.00
_cell.angle_beta   90.00
_cell.angle_gamma   90.00
#
_symmetry.space_group_name_H-M   'P 1'
#
loop_
_entity.id
_entity.type
_entity.pdbx_description
1 polymer ?
#
loop_
_entity_poly.entity_id
_entity_poly.type
_entity_poly.pdbx_seq_one_letter_code
_entity_poly.pdbx_strand_id
1 'polypeptide(L)'
;MLEEEYNLEYFKINNFERKRCPKCGSYFWTRDKDKITCGDAPCDPYSFIGNPLFKDKYSLDEMREKFLSFFEENDHTRIERYPVVARWRDDIYLTIASIADFQPFVTSGKVRPPANPLTISQPCIRLEDIDSVGKTGRHLTTFEMMAHHAFNYPSKKIYWKEETVAYCEKFLERLGADLNKITYKEEPWAGGGNAGPCLEVLLGGLELATLVFMNLVRNDDGDILIKGEKYKKMENCIVDTGYGLERFVWMSQGTPTIYDALFPEIIEKIIVWSNLEDLSKDPAYNNILAQNARLSGVLSASKG
;
A
#
# COMPACT_ATOMS: atom_id res chain seq x y z
N MET A 1 2.23 22.06 8.64
CA MET A 1 3.50 21.55 9.21
C MET A 1 4.08 20.40 8.38
N LEU A 2 3.28 19.47 7.84
CA LEU A 2 3.79 18.41 6.94
C LEU A 2 3.80 18.81 5.44
N GLU A 3 3.18 19.92 5.03
CA GLU A 3 3.06 20.25 3.59
C GLU A 3 4.40 20.38 2.87
N GLU A 4 5.43 20.94 3.52
CA GLU A 4 6.78 21.04 2.96
C GLU A 4 7.41 19.66 2.74
N GLU A 5 7.02 18.65 3.53
CA GLU A 5 7.56 17.29 3.43
C GLU A 5 7.10 16.57 2.15
N TYR A 6 6.05 17.07 1.47
CA TYR A 6 5.53 16.52 0.21
C TYR A 6 6.04 17.24 -1.04
N ASN A 7 6.84 18.30 -0.89
CA ASN A 7 7.36 19.05 -2.02
C ASN A 7 8.65 18.42 -2.56
N LEU A 8 8.51 17.25 -3.21
CA LEU A 8 9.62 16.51 -3.80
C LEU A 8 10.10 17.14 -5.10
N GLU A 9 11.42 17.15 -5.31
CA GLU A 9 12.01 17.60 -6.57
C GLU A 9 11.67 16.65 -7.73
N TYR A 10 11.55 15.35 -7.43
CA TYR A 10 11.11 14.33 -8.36
C TYR A 10 9.78 14.71 -9.03
N PHE A 11 8.82 15.23 -8.26
CA PHE A 11 7.53 15.65 -8.81
C PHE A 11 7.66 16.85 -9.75
N LYS A 12 8.51 17.83 -9.42
CA LYS A 12 8.73 19.00 -10.28
C LYS A 12 9.37 18.64 -11.60
N ILE A 13 10.43 17.83 -11.56
CA ILE A 13 11.18 17.41 -12.77
C ILE A 13 10.33 16.50 -13.66
N ASN A 14 9.42 15.71 -13.07
CA ASN A 14 8.58 14.75 -13.80
C ASN A 14 7.18 15.27 -14.13
N ASN A 15 6.98 16.60 -14.13
CA ASN A 15 5.74 17.28 -14.54
C ASN A 15 4.49 16.88 -13.74
N PHE A 16 4.62 16.60 -12.45
CA PHE A 16 3.47 16.44 -11.57
C PHE A 16 2.94 17.80 -11.13
N GLU A 17 1.61 17.90 -11.05
CA GLU A 17 0.90 19.03 -10.46
C GLU A 17 0.28 18.61 -9.13
N ARG A 18 0.52 19.41 -8.08
CA ARG A 18 -0.17 19.25 -6.80
C ARG A 18 -1.56 19.85 -6.88
N LYS A 19 -2.58 19.05 -6.62
CA LYS A 19 -3.99 19.43 -6.65
C LYS A 19 -4.67 19.08 -5.34
N ARG A 20 -5.84 19.67 -5.08
CA ARG A 20 -6.67 19.36 -3.92
C ARG A 20 -7.96 18.70 -4.39
N CYS A 21 -8.24 17.50 -3.89
CA CYS A 21 -9.45 16.78 -4.28
C CYS A 21 -10.69 17.49 -3.69
N PRO A 22 -11.71 17.82 -4.51
CA PRO A 22 -12.92 18.48 -4.01
C PRO A 22 -13.83 17.56 -3.19
N LYS A 23 -13.65 16.23 -3.26
CA LYS A 23 -14.48 15.25 -2.55
C LYS A 23 -13.98 14.97 -1.13
N CYS A 24 -12.71 14.62 -0.96
CA CYS A 24 -12.12 14.32 0.35
C CYS A 24 -11.31 15.47 0.97
N GLY A 25 -10.96 16.48 0.18
CA GLY A 25 -10.14 17.61 0.64
C GLY A 25 -8.64 17.33 0.73
N SER A 26 -8.18 16.07 0.58
CA SER A 26 -6.76 15.70 0.56
C SER A 26 -6.04 16.29 -0.66
N TYR A 27 -4.76 16.58 -0.48
CA TYR A 27 -3.87 16.96 -1.58
C TYR A 27 -3.32 15.72 -2.27
N PHE A 28 -3.08 15.82 -3.57
CA PHE A 28 -2.51 14.73 -4.36
C PHE A 28 -1.70 15.28 -5.53
N TRP A 29 -0.79 14.46 -6.04
CA TRP A 29 0.05 14.76 -7.20
C TRP A 29 -0.38 13.91 -8.39
N THR A 30 -0.44 14.53 -9.57
CA THR A 30 -0.83 13.87 -10.82
C THR A 30 -0.10 14.48 -12.02
N ARG A 31 0.19 13.67 -13.05
CA ARG A 31 0.61 14.18 -14.37
C ARG A 31 -0.57 14.55 -15.26
N ASP A 32 -1.74 13.97 -14.99
CA ASP A 32 -2.98 14.27 -15.70
C ASP A 32 -3.50 15.67 -15.27
N LYS A 33 -3.42 16.62 -16.22
CA LYS A 33 -3.86 18.01 -16.05
C LYS A 33 -5.37 18.14 -15.91
N ASP A 34 -6.13 17.19 -16.44
CA ASP A 34 -7.60 17.20 -16.39
C ASP A 34 -8.12 16.47 -15.14
N LYS A 35 -7.26 15.71 -14.43
CA LYS A 35 -7.64 15.04 -13.20
C LYS A 35 -7.95 16.02 -12.07
N ILE A 36 -9.14 15.86 -11.48
CA ILE A 36 -9.66 16.72 -10.40
C ILE A 36 -9.73 15.97 -9.06
N THR A 37 -9.91 14.65 -9.08
CA THR A 37 -10.06 13.79 -7.90
C THR A 37 -8.79 13.02 -7.57
N CYS A 38 -8.63 12.60 -6.31
CA CYS A 38 -7.37 12.03 -5.81
C CYS A 38 -6.97 10.68 -6.41
N GLY A 39 -7.89 9.96 -7.06
CA GLY A 39 -7.66 8.63 -7.62
C GLY A 39 -7.93 7.47 -6.66
N ASP A 40 -8.52 7.76 -5.49
CA ASP A 40 -8.82 6.78 -4.44
C ASP A 40 -10.33 6.58 -4.29
N ALA A 41 -10.77 5.37 -3.95
CA ALA A 41 -12.15 5.12 -3.57
C ALA A 41 -12.40 5.69 -2.16
N PRO A 42 -13.47 6.49 -1.92
CA PRO A 42 -14.70 6.61 -2.72
C PRO A 42 -14.71 7.73 -3.76
N CYS A 43 -13.65 8.52 -3.88
CA CYS A 43 -13.60 9.67 -4.79
C CYS A 43 -13.63 9.23 -6.26
N ASP A 44 -12.94 8.14 -6.56
CA ASP A 44 -12.84 7.51 -7.88
C ASP A 44 -13.23 6.03 -7.77
N PRO A 45 -14.20 5.54 -8.56
CA PRO A 45 -14.56 4.12 -8.58
C PRO A 45 -13.46 3.29 -9.26
N TYR A 46 -13.49 1.97 -9.06
CA TYR A 46 -12.51 1.08 -9.68
C TYR A 46 -12.70 1.02 -11.20
N SER A 47 -11.68 1.41 -11.96
CA SER A 47 -11.70 1.40 -13.42
C SER A 47 -11.06 0.14 -14.04
N PHE A 48 -10.32 -0.63 -13.24
CA PHE A 48 -9.57 -1.80 -13.71
C PHE A 48 -10.40 -3.10 -13.74
N ILE A 49 -11.58 -3.13 -13.12
CA ILE A 49 -12.46 -4.30 -13.12
C ILE A 49 -12.98 -4.55 -14.53
N GLY A 50 -12.63 -5.71 -15.10
CA GLY A 50 -12.86 -6.08 -16.50
C GLY A 50 -11.86 -5.48 -17.49
N ASN A 51 -10.94 -4.62 -17.03
CA ASN A 51 -9.94 -3.96 -17.86
C ASN A 51 -8.62 -3.79 -17.07
N PRO A 52 -7.82 -4.86 -16.93
CA PRO A 52 -6.56 -4.81 -16.17
C PRO A 52 -5.65 -3.65 -16.59
N LEU A 53 -4.97 -3.04 -15.61
CA LEU A 53 -4.09 -1.89 -15.86
C LEU A 53 -2.60 -2.24 -15.86
N PHE A 54 -2.25 -3.50 -15.65
CA PHE A 54 -0.92 -4.03 -15.92
C PHE A 54 -0.91 -4.80 -17.24
N LYS A 55 0.27 -4.90 -17.84
CA LYS A 55 0.44 -5.52 -19.16
C LYS A 55 0.11 -7.01 -19.17
N ASP A 56 0.55 -7.72 -18.14
CA ASP A 56 0.39 -9.16 -18.00
C ASP A 56 -0.43 -9.49 -16.73
N LYS A 57 -1.01 -10.68 -16.72
CA LYS A 57 -1.69 -11.24 -15.54
C LYS A 57 -0.67 -11.98 -14.68
N TYR A 58 -0.80 -11.85 -13.37
CA TYR A 58 0.12 -12.49 -12.43
C TYR A 58 -0.63 -13.31 -11.38
N SER A 59 -0.01 -14.43 -11.01
CA SER A 59 -0.29 -15.13 -9.75
C SER A 59 0.40 -14.44 -8.57
N LEU A 60 0.05 -14.86 -7.34
CA LEU A 60 0.71 -14.41 -6.12
C LEU A 60 2.22 -14.65 -6.16
N ASP A 61 2.65 -15.83 -6.58
CA ASP A 61 4.06 -16.21 -6.58
C ASP A 61 4.86 -15.42 -7.64
N GLU A 62 4.31 -15.25 -8.83
CA GLU A 62 4.94 -14.46 -9.89
C GLU A 62 5.07 -12.99 -9.53
N MET A 63 4.02 -12.38 -8.95
CA MET A 63 4.07 -10.97 -8.54
C MET A 63 5.06 -10.76 -7.39
N ARG A 64 5.06 -11.67 -6.41
CA ARG A 64 6.02 -11.64 -5.29
C ARG A 64 7.46 -11.71 -5.80
N GLU A 65 7.74 -12.67 -6.69
CA GLU A 65 9.09 -12.84 -7.22
C GLU A 65 9.50 -11.65 -8.10
N LYS A 66 8.60 -11.09 -8.92
CA LYS A 66 8.87 -9.88 -9.69
C LYS A 66 9.24 -8.69 -8.81
N PHE A 67 8.55 -8.49 -7.69
CA PHE A 67 8.86 -7.42 -6.76
C PHE A 67 10.23 -7.63 -6.11
N LEU A 68 10.47 -8.81 -5.54
CA LEU A 68 11.70 -9.11 -4.82
C LEU A 68 12.93 -9.05 -5.76
N SER A 69 12.85 -9.72 -6.91
CA SER A 69 13.89 -9.69 -7.94
C SER A 69 14.16 -8.26 -8.44
N PHE A 70 13.13 -7.41 -8.61
CA PHE A 70 13.33 -6.02 -9.02
C PHE A 70 14.17 -5.25 -7.99
N PHE A 71 13.90 -5.40 -6.69
CA PHE A 71 14.68 -4.71 -5.67
C PHE A 71 16.07 -5.33 -5.47
N GLU A 72 16.23 -6.65 -5.66
CA GLU A 72 17.55 -7.29 -5.71
C GLU A 72 18.42 -6.78 -6.88
N GLU A 73 17.82 -6.61 -8.07
CA GLU A 73 18.46 -5.98 -9.24
C GLU A 73 18.88 -4.52 -8.97
N ASN A 74 18.27 -3.87 -7.97
CA ASN A 74 18.55 -2.49 -7.54
C ASN A 74 19.23 -2.44 -6.17
N ASP A 75 20.14 -3.39 -5.90
CA ASP A 75 21.04 -3.43 -4.74
C ASP A 75 20.36 -3.51 -3.35
N HIS A 76 19.09 -3.94 -3.29
CA HIS A 76 18.44 -4.27 -2.02
C HIS A 76 18.69 -5.73 -1.68
N THR A 77 19.05 -6.00 -0.44
CA THR A 77 19.18 -7.40 0.01
C THR A 77 17.81 -7.97 0.33
N ARG A 78 17.45 -9.07 -0.33
CA ARG A 78 16.25 -9.85 0.02
C ARG A 78 16.42 -10.50 1.38
N ILE A 79 15.38 -10.41 2.20
CA ILE A 79 15.31 -11.09 3.50
C ILE A 79 14.09 -12.01 3.56
N GLU A 80 14.19 -13.04 4.39
CA GLU A 80 13.09 -13.96 4.64
C GLU A 80 12.01 -13.31 5.52
N ARG A 81 10.77 -13.79 5.33
CA ARG A 81 9.62 -13.31 6.10
C ARG A 81 9.75 -13.63 7.59
N TYR A 82 9.24 -12.73 8.42
CA TYR A 82 9.03 -12.89 9.84
C TYR A 82 7.70 -13.64 10.10
N PRO A 83 7.52 -14.26 11.28
CA PRO A 83 6.24 -14.85 11.64
C PRO A 83 5.19 -13.76 11.87
N VAL A 84 3.92 -14.09 11.61
CA VAL A 84 2.78 -13.17 11.85
C VAL A 84 2.53 -12.85 13.32
N VAL A 85 3.18 -13.57 14.23
CA VAL A 85 3.14 -13.33 15.68
C VAL A 85 4.38 -12.54 16.07
N ALA A 86 4.19 -11.38 16.69
CA ALA A 86 5.24 -10.42 16.98
C ALA A 86 6.09 -10.82 18.21
N ARG A 87 6.84 -11.93 18.11
CA ARG A 87 7.61 -12.52 19.24
C ARG A 87 8.75 -11.63 19.75
N TRP A 88 9.20 -10.66 18.95
CA TRP A 88 10.35 -9.80 19.23
C TRP A 88 9.99 -8.50 19.96
N ARG A 89 8.71 -8.23 20.19
CA ARG A 89 8.18 -7.01 20.81
C ARG A 89 7.02 -7.35 21.76
N ASP A 90 6.68 -6.42 22.64
CA ASP A 90 5.72 -6.62 23.73
C ASP A 90 4.53 -5.63 23.70
N ASP A 91 4.50 -4.73 22.72
CA ASP A 91 3.47 -3.69 22.57
C ASP A 91 2.37 -4.04 21.56
N ILE A 92 2.58 -5.01 20.66
CA ILE A 92 1.57 -5.57 19.75
C ILE A 92 1.67 -7.10 19.69
N TYR A 93 0.56 -7.78 19.40
CA TYR A 93 0.53 -9.25 19.31
C TYR A 93 0.86 -9.80 17.91
N LEU A 94 0.45 -9.10 16.86
CA LEU A 94 0.52 -9.55 15.47
C LEU A 94 1.30 -8.55 14.61
N THR A 95 1.90 -9.05 13.53
CA THR A 95 2.57 -8.21 12.53
C THR A 95 1.52 -7.43 11.72
N ILE A 96 1.46 -6.11 11.90
CA ILE A 96 0.47 -5.22 11.27
C ILE A 96 0.95 -4.53 9.98
N ALA A 97 2.26 -4.54 9.76
CA ALA A 97 2.98 -3.96 8.63
C ALA A 97 4.39 -4.56 8.55
N SER A 98 5.05 -4.50 7.39
CA SER A 98 6.45 -4.95 7.22
C SER A 98 7.41 -4.24 8.18
N ILE A 99 7.23 -2.94 8.41
CA ILE A 99 8.08 -2.17 9.32
C ILE A 99 7.99 -2.64 10.79
N ALA A 100 6.90 -3.33 11.16
CA ALA A 100 6.70 -3.83 12.52
C ALA A 100 7.74 -4.90 12.90
N ASP A 101 8.38 -5.54 11.91
CA ASP A 101 9.45 -6.51 12.07
C ASP A 101 10.74 -5.88 12.64
N PHE A 102 10.92 -4.57 12.39
CA PHE A 102 12.11 -3.81 12.75
C PHE A 102 11.89 -2.88 13.95
N GLN A 103 10.64 -2.69 14.34
CA GLN A 103 10.26 -1.90 15.50
C GLN A 103 10.38 -2.70 16.82
N PRO A 104 10.73 -2.05 17.95
CA PRO A 104 11.24 -0.69 18.05
C PRO A 104 12.77 -0.61 17.96
N PHE A 105 13.48 -1.74 17.99
CA PHE A 105 14.93 -1.76 18.25
C PHE A 105 15.77 -1.27 17.07
N VAL A 106 15.42 -1.67 15.84
CA VAL A 106 16.12 -1.20 14.64
C VAL A 106 15.70 0.22 14.30
N THR A 107 14.41 0.53 14.42
CA THR A 107 13.89 1.88 14.13
C THR A 107 14.39 2.94 15.11
N SER A 108 14.71 2.58 16.36
CA SER A 108 15.38 3.46 17.32
C SER A 108 16.91 3.52 17.17
N GLY A 109 17.49 2.70 16.28
CA GLY A 109 18.94 2.64 16.06
C GLY A 109 19.74 1.84 17.11
N LYS A 110 19.07 1.19 18.06
CA LYS A 110 19.72 0.32 19.07
C LYS A 110 20.29 -0.95 18.45
N VAL A 111 19.67 -1.43 17.38
CA VAL A 111 20.07 -2.63 16.65
C VAL A 111 20.21 -2.27 15.17
N ARG A 112 21.18 -2.88 14.48
CA ARG A 112 21.35 -2.70 13.03
C ARG A 112 20.29 -3.52 12.29
N PRO A 113 19.77 -3.02 11.14
CA PRO A 113 18.92 -3.85 10.30
C PRO A 113 19.71 -5.05 9.75
N PRO A 114 19.04 -6.16 9.38
CA PRO A 114 19.71 -7.35 8.83
C PRO A 114 20.44 -7.05 7.52
N ALA A 115 19.95 -6.08 6.73
CA ALA A 115 20.62 -5.51 5.58
C ALA A 115 20.16 -4.05 5.37
N ASN A 116 20.86 -3.27 4.55
CA ASN A 116 20.50 -1.87 4.30
C ASN A 116 21.02 -1.37 2.95
N PRO A 117 20.16 -1.15 1.94
CA PRO A 117 18.71 -1.31 2.00
C PRO A 117 18.28 -2.78 1.89
N LEU A 118 17.03 -3.08 2.24
CA LEU A 118 16.48 -4.44 2.21
C LEU A 118 15.14 -4.51 1.50
N THR A 119 14.75 -5.70 1.03
CA THR A 119 13.43 -5.99 0.46
C THR A 119 12.84 -7.28 1.02
N ILE A 120 11.51 -7.32 1.19
CA ILE A 120 10.78 -8.41 1.86
C ILE A 120 9.36 -8.52 1.31
N SER A 121 8.76 -9.72 1.38
CA SER A 121 7.31 -9.93 1.30
C SER A 121 6.82 -10.44 2.65
N GLN A 122 6.22 -9.57 3.46
CA GLN A 122 5.86 -9.86 4.84
C GLN A 122 4.36 -10.13 4.99
N PRO A 123 3.94 -11.33 5.38
CA PRO A 123 2.56 -11.59 5.78
C PRO A 123 2.19 -10.76 7.01
N CYS A 124 1.09 -10.03 6.91
CA CYS A 124 0.55 -9.16 7.93
C CYS A 124 -0.90 -9.57 8.26
N ILE A 125 -1.32 -9.26 9.49
CA ILE A 125 -2.69 -9.45 9.94
C ILE A 125 -3.23 -8.12 10.46
N ARG A 126 -4.34 -7.66 9.89
CA ARG A 126 -5.10 -6.51 10.39
C ARG A 126 -6.52 -6.94 10.74
N LEU A 127 -6.87 -6.76 12.00
CA LEU A 127 -8.20 -7.09 12.51
C LEU A 127 -9.12 -5.87 12.61
N GLU A 128 -8.55 -4.65 12.53
CA GLU A 128 -9.32 -3.40 12.52
C GLU A 128 -10.26 -3.32 11.30
N ASP A 129 -9.86 -3.91 10.17
CA ASP A 129 -10.61 -3.89 8.93
C ASP A 129 -11.63 -5.04 8.81
N ILE A 130 -11.82 -5.86 9.85
CA ILE A 130 -12.62 -7.10 9.77
C ILE A 130 -14.07 -6.85 9.32
N ASP A 131 -14.66 -5.72 9.75
CA ASP A 131 -16.01 -5.33 9.37
C ASP A 131 -16.14 -4.99 7.88
N SER A 132 -15.04 -4.65 7.21
CA SER A 132 -14.97 -4.29 5.79
C SER A 132 -14.69 -5.49 4.87
N VAL A 133 -14.19 -6.60 5.43
CA VAL A 133 -13.88 -7.83 4.70
C VAL A 133 -15.17 -8.46 4.17
N GLY A 134 -15.17 -8.86 2.89
CA GLY A 134 -16.32 -9.41 2.18
C GLY A 134 -17.35 -8.36 1.72
N LYS A 135 -17.35 -7.15 2.29
CA LYS A 135 -18.29 -6.06 1.91
C LYS A 135 -17.74 -5.15 0.83
N THR A 136 -16.45 -4.83 0.91
CA THR A 136 -15.78 -3.85 0.06
C THR A 136 -15.15 -4.44 -1.20
N GLY A 137 -15.00 -5.76 -1.25
CA GLY A 137 -14.31 -6.47 -2.34
C GLY A 137 -12.78 -6.32 -2.36
N ARG A 138 -12.18 -5.50 -1.47
CA ARG A 138 -10.74 -5.21 -1.45
C ARG A 138 -10.01 -5.50 -0.14
N HIS A 139 -10.73 -5.61 0.98
CA HIS A 139 -10.11 -5.80 2.30
C HIS A 139 -9.92 -7.28 2.60
N LEU A 140 -8.79 -7.59 3.23
CA LEU A 140 -8.39 -8.91 3.71
C LEU A 140 -8.01 -8.76 5.18
N THR A 141 -8.22 -9.80 5.98
CA THR A 141 -7.65 -9.87 7.34
C THR A 141 -6.16 -10.20 7.28
N THR A 142 -5.77 -11.09 6.37
CA THR A 142 -4.40 -11.54 6.13
C THR A 142 -3.97 -11.17 4.73
N PHE A 143 -2.81 -10.53 4.59
CA PHE A 143 -2.27 -10.12 3.30
C PHE A 143 -0.75 -10.03 3.35
N GLU A 144 -0.07 -10.09 2.21
CA GLU A 144 1.36 -9.87 2.12
C GLU A 144 1.66 -8.41 1.76
N MET A 145 2.36 -7.76 2.67
CA MET A 145 2.94 -6.45 2.45
C MET A 145 4.36 -6.63 1.92
N MET A 146 4.51 -6.46 0.60
CA MET A 146 5.82 -6.34 -0.01
C MET A 146 6.42 -4.98 0.33
N ALA A 147 7.72 -4.92 0.59
CA ALA A 147 8.35 -3.69 1.04
C ALA A 147 9.81 -3.61 0.61
N HIS A 148 10.28 -2.38 0.47
CA HIS A 148 11.68 -2.03 0.52
C HIS A 148 11.91 -1.00 1.63
N HIS A 149 12.94 -1.25 2.45
CA HIS A 149 13.28 -0.39 3.59
C HIS A 149 14.71 0.11 3.49
N ALA A 150 14.90 1.38 3.86
CA ALA A 150 16.22 2.00 3.99
C ALA A 150 16.31 2.76 5.31
N PHE A 151 17.29 2.38 6.14
CA PHE A 151 17.51 2.94 7.47
C PHE A 151 18.63 3.98 7.39
N ASN A 152 18.27 5.26 7.44
CA ASN A 152 19.22 6.36 7.34
C ASN A 152 19.57 6.91 8.72
N TYR A 153 20.86 7.03 8.99
CA TYR A 153 21.39 7.61 10.23
C TYR A 153 22.08 8.95 9.92
N PRO A 154 22.26 9.84 10.92
CA PRO A 154 23.01 11.08 10.71
C PRO A 154 24.40 10.88 10.07
N SER A 155 25.05 9.75 10.37
CA SER A 155 26.37 9.39 9.85
C SER A 155 26.35 8.74 8.46
N LYS A 156 25.23 8.16 8.03
CA LYS A 156 25.13 7.44 6.76
C LYS A 156 23.70 7.43 6.24
N LYS A 157 23.51 8.04 5.06
CA LYS A 157 22.28 7.97 4.29
C LYS A 157 22.45 6.98 3.14
N ILE A 158 21.42 6.20 2.88
CA ILE A 158 21.30 5.25 1.76
C ILE A 158 20.53 5.93 0.64
N TYR A 159 19.24 6.21 0.86
CA TYR A 159 18.39 7.04 0.00
C TYR A 159 17.19 7.55 0.79
N TRP A 160 16.45 8.52 0.23
CA TRP A 160 15.30 9.12 0.90
C TRP A 160 14.08 9.19 -0.03
N LYS A 161 13.31 10.28 0.04
CA LYS A 161 11.99 10.35 -0.60
C LYS A 161 12.06 10.30 -2.12
N GLU A 162 13.02 11.02 -2.70
CA GLU A 162 13.15 11.16 -4.16
C GLU A 162 13.37 9.80 -4.82
N GLU A 163 14.33 9.02 -4.31
CA GLU A 163 14.62 7.69 -4.83
C GLU A 163 13.51 6.69 -4.50
N THR A 164 12.83 6.84 -3.35
CA THR A 164 11.70 5.97 -2.98
C THR A 164 10.56 6.09 -4.00
N VAL A 165 10.18 7.31 -4.37
CA VAL A 165 9.16 7.54 -5.40
C VAL A 165 9.65 7.05 -6.76
N ALA A 166 10.93 7.28 -7.08
CA ALA A 166 11.53 6.80 -8.33
C ALA A 166 11.52 5.27 -8.47
N TYR A 167 11.82 4.52 -7.39
CA TYR A 167 11.72 3.06 -7.38
C TYR A 167 10.28 2.59 -7.59
N CYS A 168 9.32 3.26 -6.94
CA CYS A 168 7.90 2.95 -7.12
C CYS A 168 7.47 3.09 -8.59
N GLU A 169 7.82 4.19 -9.26
CA GLU A 169 7.50 4.38 -10.68
C GLU A 169 8.18 3.37 -11.58
N LYS A 170 9.48 3.11 -11.37
CA LYS A 170 10.22 2.11 -12.15
C LYS A 170 9.61 0.70 -12.02
N PHE A 171 9.16 0.34 -10.82
CA PHE A 171 8.50 -0.96 -10.62
C PHE A 171 7.14 -1.00 -11.32
N LEU A 172 6.33 0.04 -11.22
CA LEU A 172 5.03 0.12 -11.92
C LEU A 172 5.20 0.12 -13.44
N GLU A 173 6.24 0.81 -13.96
CA GLU A 173 6.62 0.78 -15.37
C GLU A 173 7.04 -0.62 -15.83
N ARG A 174 7.81 -1.36 -15.01
CA ARG A 174 8.20 -2.76 -15.26
C ARG A 174 6.98 -3.69 -15.39
N LEU A 175 5.88 -3.38 -14.70
CA LEU A 175 4.60 -4.08 -14.82
C LEU A 175 3.74 -3.59 -16.01
N GLY A 176 4.20 -2.55 -16.72
CA GLY A 176 3.52 -1.95 -17.86
C GLY A 176 2.36 -1.04 -17.49
N ALA A 177 2.36 -0.48 -16.26
CA ALA A 177 1.39 0.53 -15.87
C ALA A 177 1.60 1.84 -16.63
N ASP A 178 0.52 2.52 -16.98
CA ASP A 178 0.57 3.87 -17.54
C ASP A 178 0.87 4.89 -16.43
N LEU A 179 2.11 5.37 -16.38
CA LEU A 179 2.58 6.29 -15.34
C LEU A 179 1.83 7.64 -15.33
N ASN A 180 1.14 8.01 -16.42
CA ASN A 180 0.34 9.24 -16.43
C ASN A 180 -0.96 9.12 -15.63
N LYS A 181 -1.41 7.88 -15.36
CA LYS A 181 -2.63 7.61 -14.61
C LYS A 181 -2.40 7.43 -13.11
N ILE A 182 -1.14 7.35 -12.68
CA ILE A 182 -0.77 7.22 -11.27
C ILE A 182 -1.01 8.54 -10.56
N THR A 183 -1.58 8.46 -9.36
CA THR A 183 -1.64 9.58 -8.43
C THR A 183 -0.97 9.26 -7.10
N TYR A 184 -0.36 10.28 -6.50
CA TYR A 184 0.24 10.20 -5.17
C TYR A 184 -0.56 11.08 -4.22
N LYS A 185 -1.39 10.49 -3.37
CA LYS A 185 -2.20 11.21 -2.38
C LYS A 185 -1.41 11.40 -1.09
N GLU A 186 -1.41 12.62 -0.56
CA GLU A 186 -0.71 12.97 0.67
C GLU A 186 -1.54 12.59 1.90
N GLU A 187 -0.98 11.79 2.80
CA GLU A 187 -1.62 11.42 4.07
C GLU A 187 -0.57 11.28 5.20
N PRO A 188 -0.91 11.57 6.46
CA PRO A 188 -0.05 11.23 7.59
C PRO A 188 -0.20 9.75 7.96
N TRP A 189 0.91 9.05 8.13
CA TRP A 189 0.92 7.67 8.61
C TRP A 189 1.46 7.58 10.04
N ALA A 190 0.87 6.70 10.85
CA ALA A 190 1.33 6.39 12.20
C ALA A 190 0.97 4.93 12.55
N GLY A 191 1.88 4.24 13.23
CA GLY A 191 1.72 2.85 13.65
C GLY A 191 2.94 2.30 14.38
N GLY A 192 2.71 1.45 15.39
CA GLY A 192 3.76 0.74 16.12
C GLY A 192 4.78 1.65 16.83
N GLY A 193 4.37 2.86 17.21
CA GLY A 193 5.20 3.85 17.93
C GLY A 193 6.01 4.79 17.03
N ASN A 194 5.90 4.68 15.71
CA ASN A 194 6.53 5.60 14.76
C ASN A 194 5.50 6.23 13.82
N ALA A 195 5.88 7.34 13.20
CA ALA A 195 5.03 8.07 12.25
C ALA A 195 5.86 8.82 11.20
N GLY A 196 5.18 9.32 10.17
CA GLY A 196 5.77 10.18 9.15
C GLY A 196 4.75 10.61 8.09
N PRO A 197 5.08 11.63 7.28
CA PRO A 197 4.33 11.92 6.06
C PRO A 197 4.41 10.73 5.10
N CYS A 198 3.31 10.42 4.41
CA CYS A 198 3.29 9.36 3.40
C CYS A 198 2.60 9.77 2.09
N LEU A 199 2.95 9.04 1.04
CA LEU A 199 2.30 9.10 -0.25
C LEU A 199 1.59 7.77 -0.52
N GLU A 200 0.27 7.81 -0.62
CA GLU A 200 -0.55 6.70 -1.10
C GLU A 200 -0.50 6.68 -2.63
N VAL A 201 -0.05 5.56 -3.19
CA VAL A 201 0.13 5.35 -4.63
C VAL A 201 -1.12 4.70 -5.20
N LEU A 202 -1.80 5.45 -6.06
CA LEU A 202 -3.14 5.14 -6.55
C LEU A 202 -3.11 4.88 -8.04
N LEU A 203 -3.78 3.82 -8.48
CA LEU A 203 -4.02 3.51 -9.89
C LEU A 203 -5.41 2.94 -10.05
N GLY A 204 -6.18 3.47 -11.00
CA GLY A 204 -7.51 2.94 -11.34
C GLY A 204 -8.52 2.93 -10.19
N GLY A 205 -8.42 3.86 -9.25
CA GLY A 205 -9.31 3.95 -8.08
C GLY A 205 -8.83 3.14 -6.86
N LEU A 206 -7.72 2.40 -6.98
CA LEU A 206 -7.20 1.51 -5.93
C LEU A 206 -5.83 2.00 -5.44
N GLU A 207 -5.67 2.06 -4.12
CA GLU A 207 -4.37 2.21 -3.46
C GLU A 207 -3.59 0.91 -3.58
N LEU A 208 -2.49 0.96 -4.33
CA LEU A 208 -1.59 -0.17 -4.54
C LEU A 208 -0.47 -0.22 -3.49
N ALA A 209 0.03 0.95 -3.10
CA ALA A 209 1.16 1.06 -2.18
C ALA A 209 1.07 2.32 -1.31
N THR A 210 1.79 2.31 -0.20
CA THR A 210 2.00 3.46 0.68
C THR A 210 3.51 3.66 0.87
N LEU A 211 3.99 4.90 0.64
CA LEU A 211 5.39 5.28 0.82
C LEU A 211 5.51 6.22 2.01
N VAL A 212 5.89 5.70 3.18
CA VAL A 212 6.01 6.44 4.44
C VAL A 212 7.46 6.89 4.65
N PHE A 213 7.63 8.16 4.96
CA PHE A 213 8.92 8.75 5.28
C PHE A 213 9.05 8.96 6.77
N MET A 214 9.32 7.88 7.50
CA MET A 214 9.34 7.89 8.96
C MET A 214 10.46 8.78 9.48
N ASN A 215 10.07 9.84 10.17
CA ASN A 215 10.96 10.77 10.85
C ASN A 215 10.43 11.15 12.24
N LEU A 216 9.41 10.44 12.73
CA LEU A 216 8.75 10.71 14.00
C LEU A 216 8.66 9.45 14.87
N VAL A 217 8.83 9.64 16.18
CA VAL A 217 8.65 8.61 17.20
C VAL A 217 7.70 9.11 18.28
N ARG A 218 6.84 8.22 18.77
CA ARG A 218 5.87 8.52 19.82
C ARG A 218 6.60 8.98 21.07
N ASN A 219 6.15 10.09 21.64
CA ASN A 219 6.72 10.66 22.85
C ASN A 219 5.71 11.59 23.52
N ASP A 220 5.48 11.43 24.83
CA ASP A 220 4.46 12.19 25.57
C ASP A 220 4.78 13.70 25.68
N ASP A 221 6.05 14.07 25.55
CA ASP A 221 6.55 15.44 25.49
C ASP A 221 6.67 15.95 24.03
N GLY A 222 6.21 15.17 23.06
CA GLY A 222 6.21 15.52 21.64
C GLY A 222 5.32 16.73 21.33
N ASP A 223 5.76 17.54 20.37
CA ASP A 223 5.09 18.74 19.89
C ASP A 223 4.24 18.50 18.63
N ILE A 224 4.39 17.33 17.99
CA ILE A 224 3.68 16.96 16.76
C ILE A 224 2.54 16.01 17.10
N LEU A 225 1.30 16.40 16.77
CA LEU A 225 0.11 15.58 17.00
C LEU A 225 -0.29 14.83 15.72
N ILE A 226 -0.33 13.49 15.76
CA ILE A 226 -0.82 12.66 14.66
C ILE A 226 -1.83 11.67 15.23
N LYS A 227 -3.06 11.68 14.69
CA LYS A 227 -4.17 10.79 15.10
C LYS A 227 -4.41 10.78 16.63
N GLY A 228 -4.22 11.91 17.30
CA GLY A 228 -4.44 12.06 18.74
C GLY A 228 -3.26 11.66 19.64
N GLU A 229 -2.17 11.15 19.06
CA GLU A 229 -0.95 10.83 19.79
C GLU A 229 0.16 11.86 19.53
N LYS A 230 1.02 12.05 20.52
CA LYS A 230 2.15 12.99 20.45
C LYS A 230 3.42 12.30 19.95
N TYR A 231 4.12 13.00 19.08
CA TYR A 231 5.33 12.56 18.42
C TYR A 231 6.41 13.64 18.50
N LYS A 232 7.67 13.21 18.46
CA LYS A 232 8.84 14.08 18.29
C LYS A 232 9.67 13.64 17.09
N LYS A 233 10.47 14.54 16.54
CA LYS A 233 11.42 14.20 15.47
C LYS A 233 12.47 13.20 15.95
N MET A 234 12.75 12.23 15.10
CA MET A 234 13.83 11.27 15.25
C MET A 234 15.14 11.85 14.71
N GLU A 235 16.27 11.40 15.25
CA GLU A 235 17.59 11.74 14.70
C GLU A 235 17.87 10.98 13.40
N ASN A 236 17.41 9.73 13.32
CA ASN A 236 17.43 8.89 12.14
C ASN A 236 16.13 9.02 11.35
N CYS A 237 16.17 8.68 10.06
CA CYS A 237 14.99 8.69 9.20
C CYS A 237 14.92 7.39 8.39
N ILE A 238 13.72 6.83 8.22
CA ILE A 238 13.54 5.49 7.69
C ILE A 238 12.55 5.52 6.54
N VAL A 239 12.94 4.92 5.42
CA VAL A 239 12.02 4.66 4.31
C VAL A 239 11.22 3.42 4.69
N ASP A 240 9.92 3.59 4.81
CA ASP A 240 8.96 2.55 5.10
C ASP A 240 7.96 2.47 3.96
N THR A 241 8.05 1.41 3.17
CA THR A 241 7.11 1.19 2.07
C THR A 241 6.28 -0.04 2.32
N GLY A 242 5.05 -0.02 1.80
CA GLY A 242 4.16 -1.17 1.82
C GLY A 242 3.40 -1.26 0.51
N TYR A 243 3.56 -2.38 -0.19
CA TYR A 243 2.92 -2.71 -1.47
C TYR A 243 2.04 -3.94 -1.23
N GLY A 244 0.73 -3.82 -1.43
CA GLY A 244 -0.18 -4.93 -1.18
C GLY A 244 -0.12 -5.96 -2.30
N LEU A 245 0.57 -7.09 -2.09
CA LEU A 245 0.76 -8.15 -3.10
C LEU A 245 -0.56 -8.53 -3.77
N GLU A 246 -1.59 -8.74 -2.96
CA GLU A 246 -2.91 -9.15 -3.39
C GLU A 246 -3.60 -8.10 -4.26
N ARG A 247 -3.41 -6.81 -3.94
CA ARG A 247 -3.96 -5.71 -4.73
C ARG A 247 -3.25 -5.59 -6.08
N PHE A 248 -1.94 -5.82 -6.11
CA PHE A 248 -1.17 -5.88 -7.36
C PHE A 248 -1.62 -7.05 -8.25
N VAL A 249 -1.84 -8.23 -7.67
CA VAL A 249 -2.40 -9.39 -8.39
C VAL A 249 -3.80 -9.08 -8.91
N TRP A 250 -4.66 -8.49 -8.08
CA TRP A 250 -6.01 -8.11 -8.49
C TRP A 250 -6.03 -7.08 -9.63
N MET A 251 -5.17 -6.06 -9.56
CA MET A 251 -4.97 -5.07 -10.63
C MET A 251 -4.54 -5.72 -11.95
N SER A 252 -3.69 -6.75 -11.87
CA SER A 252 -3.22 -7.51 -13.04
C SER A 252 -4.30 -8.37 -13.68
N GLN A 253 -5.26 -8.88 -12.90
CA GLN A 253 -6.29 -9.79 -13.37
C GLN A 253 -7.60 -9.09 -13.75
N GLY A 254 -7.94 -8.00 -13.07
CA GLY A 254 -9.17 -7.24 -13.31
C GLY A 254 -10.45 -8.00 -12.97
N THR A 255 -10.39 -8.97 -12.05
CA THR A 255 -11.57 -9.71 -11.58
C THR A 255 -12.54 -8.80 -10.81
N PRO A 256 -13.81 -9.22 -10.59
CA PRO A 256 -14.77 -8.43 -9.82
C PRO A 256 -14.26 -8.06 -8.43
N THR A 257 -13.73 -9.03 -7.67
CA THR A 257 -13.16 -8.78 -6.34
C THR A 257 -11.73 -9.29 -6.21
N ILE A 258 -11.04 -8.82 -5.17
CA ILE A 258 -9.72 -9.33 -4.79
C ILE A 258 -9.78 -10.83 -4.50
N TYR A 259 -10.88 -11.34 -3.94
CA TYR A 259 -11.02 -12.74 -3.58
C TYR A 259 -11.02 -13.63 -4.83
N ASP A 260 -11.70 -13.21 -5.90
CA ASP A 260 -11.73 -13.90 -7.18
C ASP A 260 -10.34 -13.98 -7.84
N ALA A 261 -9.49 -12.97 -7.61
CA ALA A 261 -8.12 -12.95 -8.15
C ALA A 261 -7.19 -13.92 -7.41
N LEU A 262 -7.42 -14.13 -6.10
CA LEU A 262 -6.51 -14.85 -5.23
C LEU A 262 -6.91 -16.31 -5.01
N PHE A 263 -8.20 -16.54 -4.80
CA PHE A 263 -8.72 -17.83 -4.31
C PHE A 263 -9.94 -18.31 -5.12
N PRO A 264 -9.91 -18.29 -6.47
CA PRO A 264 -11.07 -18.65 -7.28
C PRO A 264 -11.57 -20.07 -6.97
N GLU A 265 -10.67 -21.03 -6.77
CA GLU A 265 -11.03 -22.42 -6.44
C GLU A 265 -11.68 -22.57 -5.06
N ILE A 266 -11.30 -21.73 -4.08
CA ILE A 266 -11.87 -21.77 -2.73
C ILE A 266 -13.29 -21.21 -2.78
N ILE A 267 -13.49 -20.10 -3.49
CA ILE A 267 -14.81 -19.50 -3.68
C ILE A 267 -15.74 -20.48 -4.37
N GLU A 268 -15.30 -21.12 -5.46
CA GLU A 268 -16.07 -22.14 -6.17
C GLU A 268 -16.51 -23.27 -5.23
N LYS A 269 -15.58 -23.82 -4.44
CA LYS A 269 -15.89 -24.88 -3.45
C LYS A 269 -16.90 -24.42 -2.40
N ILE A 270 -16.78 -23.19 -1.90
CA ILE A 270 -17.72 -22.64 -0.91
C ILE A 270 -19.12 -22.50 -1.51
N ILE A 271 -19.24 -22.01 -2.75
CA ILE A 271 -20.54 -21.90 -3.44
C ILE A 271 -21.18 -23.29 -3.57
N VAL A 272 -20.42 -24.27 -4.07
CA VAL A 272 -20.89 -25.66 -4.23
C VAL A 272 -21.32 -26.28 -2.89
N TRP A 273 -20.56 -26.07 -1.81
CA TRP A 273 -20.86 -26.66 -0.50
C TRP A 273 -21.96 -25.94 0.29
N SER A 274 -22.28 -24.69 -0.07
CA SER A 274 -23.28 -23.88 0.66
C SER A 274 -24.71 -24.07 0.15
N ASN A 275 -24.93 -24.93 -0.84
CA ASN A 275 -26.21 -25.08 -1.56
C ASN A 275 -26.72 -23.75 -2.16
N LEU A 276 -25.82 -22.81 -2.44
CA LEU A 276 -26.14 -21.63 -3.24
C LEU A 276 -26.22 -22.02 -4.71
N GLU A 277 -27.12 -21.36 -5.44
CA GLU A 277 -27.15 -21.50 -6.89
C GLU A 277 -25.83 -20.98 -7.47
N ASP A 278 -25.16 -21.81 -8.27
CA ASP A 278 -23.94 -21.41 -8.96
C ASP A 278 -24.27 -20.48 -10.12
N LEU A 279 -24.31 -19.18 -9.83
CA LEU A 279 -24.51 -18.12 -10.80
C LEU A 279 -23.18 -17.62 -11.41
N SER A 280 -22.03 -18.24 -11.09
CA SER A 280 -20.73 -17.79 -11.58
C SER A 280 -20.60 -17.83 -13.10
N LYS A 281 -21.39 -18.67 -13.76
CA LYS A 281 -21.46 -18.78 -15.23
C LYS A 281 -22.53 -17.90 -15.87
N ASP A 282 -23.39 -17.25 -15.08
CA ASP A 282 -24.40 -16.33 -15.58
C ASP A 282 -23.76 -14.96 -15.90
N PRO A 283 -23.74 -14.52 -17.17
CA PRO A 283 -23.19 -13.22 -17.56
C PRO A 283 -23.92 -12.03 -16.90
N ALA A 284 -25.21 -12.16 -16.62
CA ALA A 284 -25.99 -11.10 -15.96
C ALA A 284 -25.55 -10.95 -14.50
N TYR A 285 -25.37 -12.07 -13.80
CA TYR A 285 -24.86 -12.10 -12.44
C TYR A 285 -23.43 -11.54 -12.36
N ASN A 286 -22.54 -11.95 -13.26
CA ASN A 286 -21.18 -11.42 -13.33
C ASN A 286 -21.13 -9.92 -13.58
N ASN A 287 -22.03 -9.39 -14.42
CA ASN A 287 -22.15 -7.95 -14.62
C ASN A 287 -22.64 -7.24 -13.34
N ILE A 288 -23.62 -7.80 -12.62
CA ILE A 288 -24.08 -7.26 -11.33
C ILE A 288 -22.94 -7.24 -10.32
N LEU A 289 -22.18 -8.33 -10.19
CA LEU A 289 -21.02 -8.39 -9.29
C LEU A 289 -19.95 -7.37 -9.68
N ALA A 290 -19.65 -7.22 -10.97
CA ALA A 290 -18.69 -6.23 -11.45
C ALA A 290 -19.15 -4.79 -11.12
N GLN A 291 -20.41 -4.44 -11.37
CA GLN A 291 -20.94 -3.11 -11.02
C GLN A 291 -20.96 -2.89 -9.50
N ASN A 292 -21.39 -3.91 -8.74
CA ASN A 292 -21.37 -3.84 -7.28
C ASN A 292 -19.95 -3.64 -6.78
N ALA A 293 -18.96 -4.38 -7.27
CA ALA A 293 -17.58 -4.25 -6.84
C ALA A 293 -16.95 -2.89 -7.19
N ARG A 294 -17.24 -2.35 -8.39
CA ARG A 294 -16.84 -0.99 -8.80
C ARG A 294 -17.36 0.08 -7.84
N LEU A 295 -18.56 -0.13 -7.29
CA LEU A 295 -19.21 0.78 -6.36
C LEU A 295 -18.99 0.42 -4.88
N SER A 296 -18.53 -0.79 -4.57
CA SER A 296 -18.34 -1.27 -3.19
C SER A 296 -17.27 -0.46 -2.45
N GLY A 297 -16.27 0.03 -3.18
CA GLY A 297 -15.30 0.99 -2.64
C GLY A 297 -15.93 2.32 -2.21
N VAL A 298 -17.05 2.71 -2.82
CA VAL A 298 -17.82 3.92 -2.53
C VAL A 298 -18.82 3.70 -1.38
N LEU A 299 -19.50 2.55 -1.37
CA LEU A 299 -20.57 2.21 -0.42
C LEU A 299 -20.08 1.96 1.01
N SER A 300 -18.81 1.63 1.23
CA SER A 300 -18.27 1.43 2.58
C SER A 300 -17.83 2.73 3.25
N ALA A 301 -17.50 3.76 2.48
CA ALA A 301 -17.06 5.05 3.01
C ALA A 301 -18.22 5.89 3.58
N SER A 302 -19.47 5.50 3.33
CA SER A 302 -20.68 6.19 3.79
C SER A 302 -21.17 5.73 5.17
N LYS A 303 -20.42 4.88 5.88
CA LYS A 303 -20.64 4.55 7.29
C LYS A 303 -19.53 5.18 8.15
N GLY A 304 -19.54 6.51 8.21
CA GLY A 304 -18.80 7.34 9.15
C GLY A 304 -19.70 8.44 9.66
#